data_AF-A0A7Z0EST5-F1
#
_entry.id   AF-A0A7Z0EST5-F1
#
_cell.length_a   1.000
_cell.length_b   1.000
_cell.length_c   1.000
_cell.angle_alpha   90.00
_cell.angle_beta   90.00
_cell.angle_gamma   90.00
#
_symmetry.space_group_name_H-M   'P 1'
#
loop_
_entity.id
_entity.type
_entity.pdbx_description
1 polymer ?
#
loop_
_entity_poly.entity_id
_entity_poly.type
_entity_poly.pdbx_seq_one_letter_code
_entity_poly.pdbx_strand_id
1 'polypeptide(L)'
;MTTPLDDADLTAFLEGQETSWLAEQLMLVADEDPITRIRLTAAAGAESAVEEARAATLAAVVDHVPAAEDEEEDDGDALHRTLDLLDDLVDYGFEDETSDIADEARELYVSRHGEDDSEHLARLHVIADGAEEDEGDEVHEQAV
;
A
#
# COMPACT_ATOMS: atom_id res chain seq x y z
N MET A 1 14.29 -20.85 -29.05
CA MET A 1 13.69 -19.57 -28.62
C MET A 1 12.31 -19.91 -28.08
N THR A 2 12.14 -19.79 -26.77
CA THR A 2 10.84 -19.88 -26.12
C THR A 2 10.27 -18.46 -26.12
N THR A 3 9.24 -18.22 -26.93
CA THR A 3 8.49 -16.96 -26.85
C THR A 3 8.01 -16.78 -25.41
N PRO A 4 8.16 -15.58 -24.80
CA PRO A 4 7.55 -15.29 -23.50
C PRO A 4 6.05 -15.57 -23.54
N LEU A 5 5.51 -16.07 -22.44
CA LEU A 5 4.07 -16.21 -22.25
C LEU A 5 3.48 -14.80 -22.13
N ASP A 6 2.37 -14.51 -22.82
CA ASP A 6 1.65 -13.25 -22.63
C ASP A 6 0.65 -13.34 -21.47
N ASP A 7 0.13 -12.19 -21.03
CA ASP A 7 -0.77 -12.11 -19.87
C ASP A 7 -2.08 -12.87 -20.09
N ALA A 8 -2.56 -12.96 -21.33
CA ALA A 8 -3.79 -13.66 -21.66
C ALA A 8 -3.62 -15.18 -21.51
N ASP A 9 -2.52 -15.72 -22.05
CA ASP A 9 -2.16 -17.12 -21.90
C ASP A 9 -1.83 -17.47 -20.43
N LEU A 10 -1.18 -16.56 -19.69
CA LEU A 10 -0.94 -16.72 -18.26
C LEU A 10 -2.24 -16.75 -17.46
N THR A 11 -3.17 -15.82 -17.72
CA THR A 11 -4.48 -15.76 -17.06
C THR A 11 -5.27 -17.04 -17.32
N ALA A 12 -5.36 -17.48 -18.58
CA ALA A 12 -6.05 -18.71 -18.93
C ALA A 12 -5.43 -19.95 -18.27
N PHE A 13 -4.10 -19.98 -18.13
CA PHE A 13 -3.41 -21.03 -17.39
C PHE A 13 -3.81 -21.04 -15.91
N LEU A 14 -3.80 -19.87 -15.24
CA LEU A 14 -4.13 -19.72 -13.82
C LEU A 14 -5.59 -20.08 -13.53
N GLU A 15 -6.53 -19.64 -14.38
CA GLU A 15 -7.96 -19.98 -14.28
C GLU A 15 -8.22 -21.49 -14.41
N GLY A 16 -7.33 -22.21 -15.08
CA GLY A 16 -7.41 -23.66 -15.24
C GLY A 16 -6.83 -24.46 -14.06
N GLN A 17 -6.24 -23.82 -13.05
CA GLN A 17 -5.61 -24.50 -11.92
C GLN A 17 -6.57 -24.72 -10.75
N GLU A 18 -6.24 -25.73 -9.93
CA GLU A 18 -6.95 -26.00 -8.69
C GLU A 18 -6.70 -24.89 -7.66
N THR A 19 -7.73 -24.48 -6.92
CA THR A 19 -7.63 -23.40 -5.91
C THR A 19 -6.58 -23.71 -4.83
N SER A 20 -6.43 -24.98 -4.44
CA SER A 20 -5.41 -25.38 -3.46
C SER A 20 -3.99 -25.14 -3.97
N TRP A 21 -3.76 -25.40 -5.26
CA TRP A 21 -2.46 -25.15 -5.89
C TRP A 21 -2.18 -23.64 -5.98
N LEU A 22 -3.17 -22.83 -6.36
CA LEU A 22 -3.05 -21.37 -6.37
C LEU A 22 -2.74 -20.80 -4.98
N ALA A 23 -3.42 -21.31 -3.95
CA ALA A 23 -3.14 -20.92 -2.56
C ALA A 23 -1.72 -21.30 -2.13
N GLU A 24 -1.21 -22.48 -2.53
CA GLU A 24 0.18 -22.86 -2.29
C GLU A 24 1.16 -21.91 -2.99
N GLN A 25 0.90 -21.51 -4.24
CA GLN A 25 1.76 -20.54 -4.94
C GLN A 25 1.73 -19.16 -4.27
N LEU A 26 0.56 -18.68 -3.85
CA LEU A 26 0.43 -17.42 -3.13
C LEU A 26 1.19 -17.45 -1.80
N MET A 27 1.13 -18.56 -1.07
CA MET A 27 1.92 -18.71 0.16
C MET A 27 3.43 -18.71 -0.11
N LEU A 28 3.88 -19.32 -1.21
CA LEU A 28 5.30 -19.26 -1.61
C LEU A 28 5.74 -17.82 -1.92
N VAL A 29 4.93 -17.07 -2.67
CA VAL A 29 5.22 -15.65 -2.96
C VAL A 29 5.22 -14.83 -1.67
N ALA A 30 4.26 -15.07 -0.77
CA ALA A 30 4.18 -14.37 0.51
C ALA A 30 5.35 -14.67 1.45
N ASP A 31 5.96 -15.86 1.35
CA ASP A 31 7.17 -16.20 2.10
C ASP A 31 8.42 -15.46 1.56
N GLU A 32 8.42 -15.06 0.28
CA GLU A 32 9.52 -14.35 -0.37
C GLU A 32 9.36 -12.82 -0.33
N ASP A 33 8.12 -12.31 -0.35
CA ASP A 33 7.79 -10.88 -0.39
C ASP A 33 6.93 -10.47 0.83
N PRO A 34 7.54 -9.77 1.81
CA PRO A 34 6.83 -9.32 3.01
C PRO A 34 5.60 -8.45 2.71
N ILE A 35 5.62 -7.62 1.68
CA ILE A 35 4.46 -6.76 1.34
C ILE A 35 3.28 -7.64 0.90
N THR A 36 3.54 -8.65 0.07
CA THR A 36 2.50 -9.62 -0.31
C THR A 36 1.95 -10.38 0.90
N ARG A 37 2.79 -10.72 1.88
CA ARG A 37 2.32 -11.33 3.14
C ARG A 37 1.37 -10.45 3.91
N ILE A 38 1.69 -9.15 4.02
CA ILE A 38 0.85 -8.18 4.73
C ILE A 38 -0.47 -8.01 4.00
N ARG A 39 -0.46 -7.84 2.67
CA ARG A 39 -1.67 -7.76 1.82
C ARG A 39 -2.62 -8.92 2.06
N LEU A 40 -2.12 -10.15 2.02
CA LEU A 40 -2.95 -11.35 2.25
C LEU A 40 -3.49 -11.43 3.68
N THR A 41 -2.73 -10.91 4.65
CA THR A 41 -3.14 -10.86 6.06
C THR A 41 -4.23 -9.81 6.28
N ALA A 42 -4.10 -8.64 5.66
CA ALA A 42 -5.11 -7.58 5.65
C ALA A 42 -6.40 -8.03 4.94
N ALA A 43 -6.29 -8.63 3.75
CA ALA A 43 -7.43 -9.18 3.01
C ALA A 43 -8.18 -10.29 3.78
N ALA A 44 -7.49 -10.97 4.71
CA ALA A 44 -8.12 -11.94 5.62
C ALA A 44 -8.80 -11.28 6.83
N GLY A 45 -8.75 -9.95 6.95
CA GLY A 45 -9.32 -9.16 8.04
C GLY A 45 -8.53 -9.22 9.35
N ALA A 46 -7.24 -9.54 9.29
CA ALA A 46 -6.41 -9.63 10.49
C ALA A 46 -5.74 -8.28 10.81
N GLU A 47 -6.12 -7.69 11.94
CA GLU A 47 -5.58 -6.42 12.45
C GLU A 47 -4.05 -6.41 12.61
N SER A 48 -3.40 -7.58 12.73
CA SER A 48 -1.94 -7.66 12.75
C SER A 48 -1.28 -7.10 11.50
N ALA A 49 -2.01 -7.06 10.37
CA ALA A 49 -1.52 -6.47 9.14
C ALA A 49 -1.24 -4.96 9.27
N VAL A 50 -1.99 -4.24 10.12
CA VAL A 50 -1.81 -2.80 10.36
C VAL A 50 -0.43 -2.53 10.96
N GLU A 51 -0.09 -3.23 12.05
CA GLU A 51 1.21 -3.07 12.72
C GLU A 51 2.38 -3.47 11.80
N GLU A 52 2.20 -4.52 11.00
CA GLU A 52 3.20 -4.94 10.02
C GLU A 52 3.36 -3.93 8.86
N ALA A 53 2.25 -3.37 8.35
CA ALA A 53 2.24 -2.32 7.34
C ALA A 53 2.90 -1.04 7.86
N ARG A 54 2.61 -0.64 9.10
CA ARG A 54 3.26 0.48 9.78
C ARG A 54 4.77 0.29 9.83
N ALA A 55 5.23 -0.87 10.31
CA ALA A 55 6.65 -1.16 10.40
C ALA A 55 7.34 -1.16 9.02
N ALA A 56 6.70 -1.74 8.01
CA ALA A 56 7.21 -1.76 6.64
C ALA A 56 7.30 -0.36 6.02
N THR A 57 6.25 0.45 6.16
CA THR A 57 6.18 1.82 5.62
C THR A 57 7.24 2.71 6.25
N LEU A 58 7.35 2.70 7.59
CA LEU A 58 8.36 3.52 8.28
C LEU A 58 9.78 3.10 7.90
N ALA A 59 10.03 1.79 7.74
CA ALA A 59 11.33 1.31 7.26
C ALA A 59 11.61 1.78 5.83
N ALA A 60 10.62 1.72 4.93
CA ALA A 60 10.76 2.19 3.56
C ALA A 60 11.05 3.70 3.50
N VAL A 61 10.39 4.53 4.33
CA VAL A 61 10.71 5.97 4.44
C VAL A 61 12.15 6.22 4.91
N VAL A 62 12.65 5.42 5.86
CA VAL A 62 14.03 5.54 6.35
C VAL A 62 15.05 5.18 5.27
N ASP A 63 14.78 4.12 4.52
CA ASP A 63 15.68 3.60 3.50
C ASP A 63 15.52 4.32 2.15
N HIS A 64 14.45 5.10 1.97
CA HIS A 64 14.22 5.91 0.78
C HIS A 64 15.34 6.92 0.56
N VAL A 65 15.75 7.05 -0.70
CA VAL A 65 16.71 8.03 -1.16
C VAL A 65 15.99 8.83 -2.24
N PRO A 66 15.60 10.09 -1.97
CA PRO A 66 14.97 10.92 -2.97
C PRO A 66 15.83 11.01 -4.23
N ALA A 67 15.22 10.74 -5.39
CA ALA A 67 15.89 10.85 -6.67
C ALA A 67 16.38 12.29 -6.87
N ALA A 68 17.56 12.45 -7.49
CA ALA A 68 17.98 13.77 -7.94
C ALA A 68 17.02 14.27 -9.05
N GLU A 69 16.87 15.59 -9.22
CA GLU A 69 15.92 16.25 -10.15
C GLU A 69 15.92 15.73 -11.61
N ASP A 70 16.89 14.92 -12.02
CA ASP A 70 17.08 14.37 -13.38
C ASP A 70 17.04 12.83 -13.46
N GLU A 71 16.72 12.11 -12.37
CA GLU A 71 16.59 10.64 -12.36
C GLU A 71 15.10 10.25 -12.51
N GLU A 72 14.81 9.28 -13.39
CA GLU A 72 13.46 8.71 -13.49
C GLU A 72 13.12 8.02 -12.16
N GLU A 73 11.96 8.35 -11.59
CA GLU A 73 11.44 7.67 -10.40
C GLU A 73 11.32 6.17 -10.71
N ASP A 74 11.84 5.34 -9.82
CA ASP A 74 11.69 3.89 -9.92
C ASP A 74 10.31 3.52 -9.39
N ASP A 75 9.34 3.34 -10.30
CA ASP A 75 7.97 2.87 -9.99
C ASP A 75 7.95 1.56 -9.16
N GLY A 76 9.09 0.86 -9.07
CA GLY A 76 9.29 -0.34 -8.26
C GLY A 76 9.95 -0.11 -6.90
N ASP A 77 10.18 1.14 -6.49
CA ASP A 77 10.89 1.41 -5.24
C ASP A 77 10.09 0.97 -3.99
N ALA A 78 10.81 0.69 -2.92
CA ALA A 78 10.23 0.11 -1.71
C ALA A 78 9.19 1.04 -1.06
N LEU A 79 9.35 2.36 -1.16
CA LEU A 79 8.42 3.33 -0.60
C LEU A 79 7.13 3.34 -1.42
N HIS A 80 7.22 3.39 -2.75
CA HIS A 80 6.05 3.31 -3.63
C HIS A 80 5.22 2.05 -3.35
N ARG A 81 5.88 0.88 -3.26
CA ARG A 81 5.19 -0.38 -2.95
C ARG A 81 4.53 -0.41 -1.58
N THR A 82 5.09 0.29 -0.58
CA THR A 82 4.45 0.41 0.73
C THR A 82 3.28 1.38 0.72
N LEU A 83 3.31 2.43 -0.10
CA LEU A 83 2.17 3.33 -0.28
C LEU A 83 1.02 2.63 -1.01
N ASP A 84 1.30 1.82 -2.02
CA ASP A 84 0.28 0.96 -2.65
C ASP A 84 -0.35 -0.01 -1.62
N LEU A 85 0.44 -0.53 -0.68
CA LEU A 85 -0.07 -1.35 0.40
C LEU A 85 -1.01 -0.56 1.33
N LEU A 86 -0.74 0.71 1.61
CA LEU A 86 -1.64 1.55 2.39
C LEU A 86 -3.00 1.74 1.68
N ASP A 87 -2.99 1.98 0.37
CA ASP A 87 -4.24 2.04 -0.41
C ASP A 87 -5.01 0.72 -0.36
N ASP A 88 -4.31 -0.42 -0.45
CA ASP A 88 -4.95 -1.74 -0.29
C ASP A 88 -5.58 -1.89 1.11
N LEU A 89 -4.95 -1.37 2.17
CA LEU A 89 -5.48 -1.43 3.53
C LEU A 89 -6.78 -0.63 3.67
N VAL A 90 -6.88 0.54 3.03
CA VAL A 90 -8.12 1.31 2.92
C VAL A 90 -9.21 0.46 2.26
N ASP A 91 -8.91 -0.17 1.12
CA ASP A 91 -9.84 -1.04 0.40
C ASP A 91 -10.29 -2.26 1.23
N TYR A 92 -9.49 -2.68 2.22
CA TYR A 92 -9.82 -3.77 3.15
C TYR A 92 -10.56 -3.31 4.42
N GLY A 93 -10.81 -2.01 4.59
CA GLY A 93 -11.57 -1.46 5.72
C GLY A 93 -10.71 -1.10 6.94
N PHE A 94 -9.45 -0.68 6.73
CA PHE A 94 -8.53 -0.17 7.76
C PHE A 94 -8.23 1.32 7.53
N GLU A 95 -9.23 2.11 7.17
CA GLU A 95 -9.06 3.51 6.74
C GLU A 95 -8.45 4.38 7.84
N ASP A 96 -8.98 4.28 9.06
CA ASP A 96 -8.51 5.03 10.23
C ASP A 96 -7.04 4.70 10.54
N GLU A 97 -6.71 3.41 10.62
CA GLU A 97 -5.34 3.00 10.92
C GLU A 97 -4.36 3.34 9.79
N THR A 98 -4.82 3.31 8.53
CA THR A 98 -3.99 3.70 7.39
C THR A 98 -3.65 5.19 7.45
N SER A 99 -4.64 6.01 7.80
CA SER A 99 -4.45 7.45 8.00
C SER A 99 -3.41 7.74 9.07
N ASP A 100 -3.48 7.05 10.21
CA ASP A 100 -2.49 7.16 11.29
C ASP A 100 -1.08 6.76 10.82
N ILE A 101 -0.95 5.66 10.05
CA ILE A 101 0.33 5.23 9.50
C ILE A 101 0.90 6.26 8.54
N ALA A 102 0.06 6.82 7.66
CA ALA A 102 0.48 7.80 6.68
C ALA A 102 0.92 9.11 7.33
N ASP A 103 0.23 9.56 8.39
CA ASP A 103 0.64 10.75 9.13
C ASP A 103 2.01 10.57 9.79
N GLU A 104 2.23 9.45 10.47
CA GLU A 104 3.54 9.15 11.06
C GLU A 104 4.66 9.03 10.00
N ALA A 105 4.37 8.36 8.88
CA ALA A 105 5.30 8.21 7.78
C ALA A 105 5.65 9.56 7.15
N ARG A 106 4.67 10.46 7.01
CA ARG A 106 4.83 11.85 6.58
C ARG A 106 5.74 12.63 7.52
N GLU A 107 5.46 12.61 8.82
CA GLU A 107 6.29 13.29 9.82
C GLU A 107 7.75 12.80 9.76
N LEU A 108 7.94 11.48 9.63
CA LEU A 108 9.25 10.87 9.51
C LEU A 108 9.96 11.26 8.21
N TYR A 109 9.24 11.27 7.08
CA TYR A 109 9.76 11.67 5.78
C TYR A 109 10.29 13.10 5.84
N VAL A 110 9.45 14.05 6.26
CA VAL A 110 9.81 15.47 6.36
C VAL A 110 10.99 15.69 7.31
N SER A 111 11.02 14.98 8.44
CA SER A 111 12.13 15.05 9.39
C SER A 111 13.47 14.59 8.80
N ARG A 112 13.44 13.62 7.88
CA ARG A 112 14.64 12.98 7.33
C ARG A 112 15.12 13.62 6.03
N HIS A 113 14.18 13.91 5.13
CA HIS A 113 14.44 14.31 3.75
C HIS A 113 14.12 15.79 3.51
N GLY A 114 13.29 16.38 4.38
CA GLY A 114 12.76 17.74 4.22
C GLY A 114 11.39 17.74 3.55
N GLU A 115 10.82 18.94 3.42
CA GLU A 115 9.66 19.15 2.54
C GLU A 115 10.15 19.26 1.09
N ASP A 116 9.47 18.56 0.19
CA ASP A 116 9.71 18.60 -1.25
C ASP A 116 8.40 18.45 -2.04
N ASP A 117 8.49 18.51 -3.36
CA ASP A 117 7.35 18.34 -4.28
C ASP A 117 7.30 16.90 -4.84
N SER A 118 7.85 15.91 -4.13
CA SER A 118 7.86 14.51 -4.58
C SER A 118 6.47 13.88 -4.60
N GLU A 119 6.26 12.89 -5.48
CA GLU A 119 5.03 12.11 -5.50
C GLU A 119 4.79 11.40 -4.15
N HIS A 120 5.85 10.85 -3.54
CA HIS A 120 5.75 10.12 -2.27
C HIS A 120 5.22 11.00 -1.14
N LEU A 121 5.77 12.21 -0.96
CA LEU A 121 5.31 13.11 0.08
C LEU A 121 3.87 13.59 -0.20
N ALA A 122 3.55 13.89 -1.45
CA ALA A 122 2.18 14.26 -1.85
C ALA A 122 1.17 13.13 -1.57
N ARG A 123 1.53 11.87 -1.86
CA ARG A 123 0.68 10.71 -1.61
C ARG A 123 0.49 10.43 -0.12
N LEU A 124 1.53 10.59 0.69
CA LEU A 124 1.41 10.52 2.15
C LEU A 124 0.45 11.58 2.72
N HIS A 125 0.46 12.80 2.18
CA HIS A 125 -0.54 13.82 2.54
C HIS A 125 -1.97 13.36 2.21
N VAL A 126 -2.19 12.88 0.99
CA VAL A 126 -3.53 12.43 0.56
C VAL A 126 -4.05 11.28 1.43
N ILE A 127 -3.22 10.29 1.73
CA ILE A 127 -3.63 9.15 2.55
C ILE A 127 -3.90 9.59 4.00
N ALA A 128 -3.04 10.44 4.58
CA ALA A 128 -3.20 10.93 5.94
C ALA A 128 -4.42 11.85 6.14
N ASP A 129 -4.84 12.57 5.09
CA ASP A 129 -5.98 13.48 5.14
C ASP A 129 -7.30 12.78 4.71
N GLY A 130 -7.20 11.59 4.08
CA GLY A 130 -8.33 10.86 3.49
C GLY A 130 -9.37 10.32 4.49
N ALA A 131 -9.03 10.18 5.77
CA ALA A 131 -9.98 9.82 6.82
C ALA A 131 -10.94 10.97 7.21
N GLU A 132 -10.65 12.22 6.82
CA GLU A 132 -11.46 13.39 7.22
C GLU A 132 -12.68 13.65 6.31
N GLU A 133 -12.82 12.97 5.16
CA GLU A 133 -13.90 13.28 4.21
C GLU A 133 -15.26 12.58 4.52
N ASP A 134 -15.36 11.66 5.48
CA ASP A 134 -16.60 10.92 5.79
C ASP A 134 -17.36 11.39 7.07
N GLU A 135 -16.94 12.51 7.69
CA GLU A 135 -17.73 13.20 8.73
C GLU A 135 -18.39 14.48 8.18
N GLY A 136 -19.15 14.34 7.10
CA GLY A 136 -19.64 15.50 6.32
C GLY A 136 -21.11 15.51 5.91
N ASP A 137 -21.96 14.55 6.29
CA ASP A 137 -23.38 14.60 5.88
C ASP A 137 -24.36 13.89 6.84
N GLU A 138 -24.43 14.26 8.12
CA GLU A 138 -25.66 14.05 8.90
C GLU A 138 -25.91 15.16 9.94
N VAL A 139 -26.57 16.24 9.51
CA VAL A 139 -27.47 16.99 10.40
C VAL A 139 -28.86 17.07 9.77
N HIS A 140 -29.60 15.99 9.98
CA HIS A 140 -31.05 15.97 9.82
C HIS A 140 -31.73 16.86 10.88
N GLU A 141 -32.56 17.77 10.38
CA GLU A 141 -33.83 18.22 10.98
C GLU A 141 -33.80 19.00 12.31
N GLN A 142 -34.13 20.30 12.21
CA GLN A 142 -35.14 20.84 13.12
C GLN A 142 -35.98 21.92 12.44
N ALA A 143 -37.27 21.61 12.37
CA ALA A 143 -38.36 22.43 11.88
C ALA A 143 -38.46 23.80 12.58
N VAL A 144 -38.76 24.85 11.80
CA VAL A 144 -39.69 25.95 12.17
C VAL A 144 -40.42 26.43 10.91
#